data_AF-A0AAF0X4J8-F1
#
_entry.id   AF-A0AAF0X4J8-F1
#
_cell.length_a   1.000
_cell.length_b   1.000
_cell.length_c   1.000
_cell.angle_alpha   90.00
_cell.angle_beta   90.00
_cell.angle_gamma   90.00
#
_symmetry.space_group_name_H-M   'P 1'
#
loop_
_entity.id
_entity.type
_entity.pdbx_description
1 polymer ?
#
loop_
_entity_poly.entity_id
_entity_poly.type
_entity_poly.pdbx_seq_one_letter_code
_entity_poly.pdbx_strand_id
1 'polypeptide(L)'
;MKCNRKLSFAHKSFLFDAGKVNIGPTRAYSVLKEFCGSFENVGASATEFKNFGRDVKARIGEHDADIVIDKFKMKQGITKNSFYFEYKQDVEGHLTGLFWADPIGRKNYSIFGDVLAFDATYRTNRYCHKFIFFSIIL
;
A
#
# COMPACT_ATOMS: atom_id res chain seq x y z
N MET A 1 25.35 -16.50 -19.64
CA MET A 1 25.99 -15.70 -18.57
C MET A 1 24.94 -14.81 -17.91
N LYS A 2 24.64 -15.00 -16.61
CA LYS A 2 23.79 -14.08 -15.85
C LYS A 2 24.66 -12.92 -15.36
N CYS A 3 24.69 -11.83 -16.11
CA CYS A 3 25.39 -10.62 -15.70
C CYS A 3 24.59 -9.98 -14.56
N ASN A 4 25.17 -9.88 -13.36
CA ASN A 4 24.63 -9.09 -12.24
C ASN A 4 24.70 -7.59 -12.57
N ARG A 5 23.82 -7.05 -13.42
CA ARG A 5 23.74 -5.61 -13.64
C ARG A 5 22.91 -5.01 -12.50
N LYS A 6 23.45 -4.01 -11.80
CA LYS A 6 22.68 -3.30 -10.77
C LYS A 6 21.82 -2.25 -11.46
N LEU A 7 20.55 -2.10 -11.05
CA LEU A 7 19.72 -0.99 -11.52
C LEU A 7 20.40 0.35 -11.18
N SER A 8 20.46 1.23 -12.18
CA SER A 8 20.90 2.61 -12.01
C SER A 8 19.93 3.40 -11.13
N PHE A 9 20.36 4.56 -10.63
CA PHE A 9 19.47 5.46 -9.88
C PHE A 9 18.23 5.86 -10.70
N ALA A 10 18.41 6.17 -11.99
CA ALA A 10 17.32 6.53 -12.89
C ALA A 10 16.27 5.40 -13.01
N HIS A 11 16.70 4.14 -13.16
CA HIS A 11 15.79 2.99 -13.19
C HIS A 11 14.99 2.85 -11.89
N LYS A 12 15.65 3.05 -10.74
CA LYS A 12 14.99 2.98 -9.43
C LYS A 12 13.98 4.10 -9.24
N SER A 13 14.33 5.34 -9.61
CA SER A 13 13.43 6.49 -9.52
C SER A 13 12.20 6.30 -10.40
N PHE A 14 12.40 5.93 -11.67
CA PHE A 14 11.31 5.65 -12.60
C PHE A 14 10.39 4.53 -12.08
N LEU A 15 10.96 3.44 -11.57
CA LEU A 15 10.18 2.32 -11.05
C LEU A 15 9.40 2.69 -9.77
N PHE A 16 9.93 3.59 -8.95
CA PHE A 16 9.21 4.14 -7.80
C PHE A 16 8.02 5.02 -8.23
N ASP A 17 8.22 5.91 -9.20
CA ASP A 17 7.16 6.78 -9.73
C ASP A 17 6.07 5.98 -10.47
N ALA A 18 6.46 4.96 -11.24
CA ALA A 18 5.54 4.00 -11.85
C ALA A 18 4.68 3.29 -10.79
N GLY A 19 5.28 2.94 -9.64
CA GLY A 19 4.56 2.35 -8.50
C GLY A 19 3.46 3.24 -7.94
N LYS A 20 3.66 4.57 -7.88
CA LYS A 20 2.66 5.55 -7.40
C LYS A 20 1.39 5.55 -8.24
N VAL A 21 1.49 5.21 -9.53
CA VAL A 21 0.38 5.10 -10.47
C VAL A 21 -0.04 3.64 -10.74
N ASN A 22 0.31 2.71 -9.85
CA ASN A 22 -0.02 1.29 -9.92
C ASN A 22 0.56 0.54 -11.14
N ILE A 23 1.66 1.03 -11.71
CA ILE A 23 2.39 0.33 -12.78
C ILE A 23 3.44 -0.58 -12.14
N GLY A 24 3.18 -1.89 -12.21
CA GLY A 24 4.08 -2.91 -11.67
C GLY A 24 5.41 -3.02 -12.45
N PRO A 25 6.46 -3.65 -11.86
CA PRO A 25 7.81 -3.64 -12.41
C PRO A 25 7.95 -4.19 -13.82
N THR A 26 7.16 -5.21 -14.17
CA THR A 26 7.13 -5.78 -15.52
C THR A 26 6.60 -4.76 -16.54
N ARG A 27 5.51 -4.06 -16.21
CA ARG A 27 4.92 -3.04 -17.09
C ARG A 27 5.82 -1.81 -17.18
N ALA A 28 6.44 -1.40 -16.07
CA ALA A 28 7.41 -0.32 -16.05
C ALA A 28 8.59 -0.61 -16.99
N TYR A 29 9.14 -1.84 -16.95
CA TYR A 29 10.19 -2.28 -17.88
C TYR A 29 9.71 -2.25 -19.35
N SER A 30 8.48 -2.70 -19.62
CA SER A 30 7.88 -2.62 -20.95
C SER A 30 7.63 -1.19 -21.45
N VAL A 31 7.44 -0.23 -20.56
CA VAL A 31 7.32 1.19 -20.92
C VAL A 31 8.71 1.77 -21.19
N LEU A 32 9.67 1.47 -20.33
CA LEU A 32 11.04 1.98 -20.46
C LEU A 32 11.71 1.50 -21.75
N LYS A 33 11.42 0.27 -22.20
CA LYS A 33 11.94 -0.24 -23.48
C LYS A 33 11.43 0.53 -24.70
N GLU A 34 10.22 1.12 -24.64
CA GLU A 34 9.72 1.97 -25.73
C GLU A 34 10.54 3.27 -25.80
N PHE A 35 10.84 3.87 -24.65
CA PHE A 35 11.69 5.07 -24.58
C PHE A 35 13.14 4.81 -25.04
N CYS A 36 13.68 3.62 -24.77
CA CYS A 36 15.02 3.24 -25.19
C CYS A 36 15.08 2.60 -26.60
N GLY A 37 13.93 2.39 -27.24
CA GLY A 37 13.81 1.76 -28.56
C GLY A 37 14.03 0.24 -28.60
N SER A 38 14.63 -0.37 -27.58
CA SER A 38 14.79 -1.82 -27.47
C SER A 38 15.07 -2.26 -26.03
N PHE A 39 14.94 -3.55 -25.74
CA PHE A 39 15.31 -4.11 -24.44
C PHE A 39 16.81 -4.09 -24.16
N GLU A 40 17.64 -4.18 -25.20
CA GLU A 40 19.10 -4.16 -25.06
C GLU A 40 19.61 -2.77 -24.66
N ASN A 41 18.92 -1.73 -25.16
CA ASN A 41 19.23 -0.33 -24.90
C ASN A 41 18.84 0.15 -23.49
N VAL A 42 17.99 -0.59 -22.77
CA VAL A 42 17.60 -0.27 -21.38
C VAL A 42 18.79 -0.46 -20.43
N GLY A 43 19.77 -1.31 -20.78
CA GLY A 43 20.94 -1.54 -19.93
C GLY A 43 20.65 -2.29 -18.62
N ALA A 44 19.44 -2.83 -18.46
CA ALA A 44 19.01 -3.62 -17.31
C ALA A 44 17.99 -4.69 -17.75
N SER A 45 17.81 -5.73 -16.94
CA SER A 45 16.92 -6.85 -17.26
C SER A 45 15.56 -6.75 -16.56
N ALA A 46 14.54 -7.38 -17.14
CA ALA A 46 13.24 -7.54 -16.49
C ALA A 46 13.34 -8.19 -15.10
N THR A 47 14.32 -9.08 -14.90
CA THR A 47 14.58 -9.75 -13.63
C THR A 47 15.06 -8.75 -12.57
N GLU A 48 15.91 -7.80 -12.92
CA GLU A 48 16.39 -6.77 -11.99
C GLU A 48 15.27 -5.82 -11.58
N PHE A 49 14.40 -5.43 -12.51
CA PHE A 49 13.18 -4.66 -12.21
C PHE A 49 12.26 -5.41 -11.24
N LYS A 50 12.01 -6.70 -11.48
CA LYS A 50 11.20 -7.55 -10.60
C LYS A 50 11.82 -7.69 -9.21
N ASN A 51 13.13 -7.95 -9.14
CA ASN A 51 13.85 -8.09 -7.87
C ASN A 51 13.79 -6.80 -7.07
N PHE A 52 14.07 -5.64 -7.69
CA PHE A 52 13.96 -4.35 -7.00
C PHE A 52 12.54 -4.04 -6.55
N GLY A 53 11.54 -4.29 -7.39
CA GLY A 53 10.14 -4.11 -7.00
C GLY A 53 9.75 -4.99 -5.81
N ARG A 54 10.26 -6.23 -5.76
CA ARG A 54 10.09 -7.12 -4.61
C ARG A 54 10.80 -6.58 -3.37
N ASP A 55 12.04 -6.13 -3.50
CA ASP A 55 12.84 -5.65 -2.36
C ASP A 55 12.27 -4.33 -1.80
N VAL A 56 11.78 -3.43 -2.66
CA VAL A 56 11.01 -2.24 -2.27
C VAL A 56 9.73 -2.64 -1.54
N LYS A 57 8.98 -3.61 -2.07
CA LYS A 57 7.77 -4.11 -1.42
C LYS A 57 8.06 -4.79 -0.08
N ALA A 58 9.17 -5.48 0.06
CA ALA A 58 9.61 -6.09 1.32
C ALA A 58 9.91 -5.01 2.37
N ARG A 59 10.68 -3.98 2.00
CA ARG A 59 10.97 -2.83 2.88
C ARG A 59 9.72 -2.04 3.25
N ILE A 60 8.82 -1.82 2.29
CA ILE A 60 7.51 -1.21 2.57
C ILE A 60 6.75 -2.11 3.53
N GLY A 61 6.72 -3.43 3.34
CA GLY A 61 6.07 -4.37 4.25
C GLY A 61 6.58 -4.29 5.69
N GLU A 62 7.91 -4.13 5.88
CA GLU A 62 8.52 -3.94 7.19
C GLU A 62 8.10 -2.62 7.87
N HIS A 63 7.82 -1.55 7.10
CA HIS A 63 7.44 -0.23 7.62
C HIS A 63 5.98 0.14 7.32
N ASP A 64 5.15 -0.81 6.87
CA ASP A 64 3.81 -0.54 6.36
C ASP A 64 2.91 -0.03 7.48
N ALA A 65 3.11 -0.57 8.69
CA ALA A 65 2.43 -0.16 9.90
C ALA A 65 2.63 1.34 10.18
N ASP A 66 3.88 1.80 10.22
CA ASP A 66 4.22 3.20 10.53
C ASP A 66 3.69 4.16 9.48
N ILE A 67 3.81 3.82 8.19
CA ILE A 67 3.29 4.63 7.08
C ILE A 67 1.76 4.77 7.18
N VAL A 68 1.04 3.68 7.48
CA VAL A 68 -0.42 3.70 7.64
C VAL A 68 -0.82 4.54 8.86
N ILE A 69 -0.12 4.38 9.99
CA ILE A 69 -0.37 5.14 11.22
C ILE A 69 -0.15 6.64 10.97
N ASP A 70 0.95 7.03 10.33
CA ASP A 70 1.25 8.44 10.06
C ASP A 70 0.24 9.08 9.10
N LYS A 71 -0.22 8.34 8.10
CA LYS A 71 -1.29 8.78 7.22
C LYS A 71 -2.59 9.01 7.99
N PHE A 72 -2.90 8.14 8.95
CA PHE A 72 -4.12 8.25 9.75
C PHE A 72 -4.04 9.38 10.79
N LYS A 73 -2.86 9.61 11.39
CA LYS A 73 -2.57 10.81 12.21
C LYS A 73 -2.77 12.09 11.42
N MET A 74 -2.21 12.18 10.20
CA MET A 74 -2.43 13.34 9.32
C MET A 74 -3.92 13.54 9.02
N LYS A 75 -4.63 12.46 8.67
CA LYS A 75 -6.06 12.52 8.36
C LYS A 75 -6.90 12.96 9.56
N GLN A 76 -6.56 12.53 10.77
CA GLN A 76 -7.19 12.98 12.02
C GLN A 76 -6.97 14.48 12.24
N GLY A 77 -5.75 14.98 12.03
CA GLY A 77 -5.44 16.41 12.11
C GLY A 77 -6.22 17.27 11.11
N ILE A 78 -6.23 16.88 9.83
CA ILE A 78 -6.95 17.60 8.76
C ILE A 78 -8.46 17.66 9.04
N THR A 79 -9.03 16.58 9.57
CA THR A 79 -10.47 16.46 9.83
C THR A 79 -10.87 17.01 11.20
N LYS A 80 -9.99 17.70 11.93
CA LYS A 80 -10.26 18.26 13.27
C LYS A 80 -10.86 17.22 14.24
N ASN A 81 -10.25 16.03 14.28
CA ASN A 81 -10.67 14.89 15.12
C ASN A 81 -12.04 14.28 14.79
N SER A 82 -12.67 14.65 13.68
CA SER A 82 -13.88 13.97 13.22
C SER A 82 -13.56 12.58 12.65
N PHE A 83 -12.36 12.39 12.06
CA PHE A 83 -11.84 11.05 11.76
C PHE A 83 -11.29 10.41 13.05
N TYR A 84 -11.75 9.19 13.36
CA TYR A 84 -11.27 8.39 14.48
C TYR A 84 -10.47 7.20 13.96
N PHE A 85 -9.39 6.85 14.65
CA PHE A 85 -8.70 5.59 14.44
C PHE A 85 -8.00 5.15 15.71
N GLU A 86 -7.79 3.84 15.80
CA GLU A 86 -7.06 3.17 16.87
C GLU A 86 -6.31 1.99 16.27
N TYR A 87 -5.13 1.69 16.82
CA TYR A 87 -4.29 0.63 16.29
C TYR A 87 -3.56 -0.13 17.40
N LYS A 88 -3.14 -1.35 17.09
CA LYS A 88 -2.31 -2.20 17.94
C LYS A 88 -1.10 -2.68 17.14
N GLN A 89 0.07 -2.62 17.76
CA GLN A 89 1.32 -3.18 17.23
C GLN A 89 1.79 -4.33 18.12
N ASP A 90 2.46 -5.31 17.54
CA ASP A 90 3.20 -6.32 18.31
C ASP A 90 4.58 -5.80 18.74
N VAL A 91 5.35 -6.66 19.41
CA VAL A 91 6.71 -6.34 19.89
C VAL A 91 7.71 -6.11 18.75
N GLU A 92 7.39 -6.53 17.52
CA GLU A 92 8.21 -6.36 16.33
C GLU A 92 7.78 -5.13 15.51
N GLY A 93 6.75 -4.39 15.96
CA GLY A 93 6.23 -3.19 15.31
C GLY A 93 5.20 -3.47 14.22
N HIS A 94 4.80 -4.73 14.00
CA HIS A 94 3.79 -5.07 12.99
C HIS A 94 2.39 -4.70 13.47
N LEU A 95 1.57 -4.18 12.55
CA LEU A 95 0.19 -3.80 12.81
C LEU A 95 -0.68 -5.06 12.97
N THR A 96 -1.06 -5.37 14.21
CA THR A 96 -1.91 -6.54 14.55
C THR A 96 -3.39 -6.21 14.60
N GLY A 97 -3.73 -4.92 14.72
CA GLY A 97 -5.11 -4.45 14.68
C GLY A 97 -5.17 -3.00 14.22
N LEU A 98 -6.16 -2.69 13.38
CA LEU A 98 -6.46 -1.33 12.92
C LEU A 98 -7.98 -1.16 12.87
N PHE A 99 -8.47 -0.16 13.59
CA PHE A 99 -9.85 0.27 13.55
C PHE A 99 -9.89 1.75 13.17
N TRP A 100 -10.88 2.13 12.34
CA TRP A 100 -11.08 3.52 11.97
C TRP A 100 -12.54 3.80 11.63
N ALA A 101 -12.94 5.05 11.79
CA ALA A 101 -14.25 5.55 11.40
C ALA A 101 -14.09 6.95 10.79
N ASP A 102 -14.55 7.13 9.55
CA ASP A 102 -14.52 8.44 8.91
C ASP A 102 -15.62 9.38 9.45
N PRO A 103 -15.47 10.70 9.22
CA PRO A 103 -16.43 11.68 9.72
C PRO A 103 -17.87 11.42 9.25
N ILE A 104 -18.05 10.94 8.02
CA ILE A 104 -19.37 10.67 7.44
C ILE A 104 -19.97 9.44 8.11
N GLY A 105 -19.19 8.36 8.24
CA GLY A 105 -19.59 7.15 8.96
C GLY A 105 -20.03 7.44 10.40
N ARG A 106 -19.26 8.25 11.14
CA ARG A 106 -19.61 8.65 12.52
C ARG A 106 -20.86 9.52 12.59
N LYS A 107 -21.04 10.45 11.64
CA LYS A 107 -22.23 11.29 11.56
C LYS A 107 -23.48 10.47 11.23
N ASN A 108 -23.37 9.54 10.30
CA ASN A 108 -24.46 8.64 9.94
C ASN A 108 -24.84 7.75 11.13
N TYR A 109 -23.85 7.19 11.84
CA TYR A 109 -24.12 6.41 13.07
C TYR A 109 -24.88 7.23 14.13
N SER A 110 -24.51 8.51 14.33
CA SER A 110 -25.21 9.42 15.25
C SER A 110 -26.66 9.72 14.86
N ILE A 111 -27.02 9.58 13.58
CA ILE A 111 -28.36 9.90 13.07
C ILE A 111 -29.25 8.65 13.03
N PHE A 112 -28.71 7.54 12.53
CA PHE A 112 -29.50 6.34 12.26
C PHE A 112 -29.57 5.40 13.45
N GLY A 113 -28.55 5.36 14.32
CA GLY A 113 -28.51 4.47 15.49
C GLY A 113 -28.50 2.98 15.14
N ASP A 114 -27.61 2.22 15.78
CA ASP A 114 -27.56 0.75 15.85
C ASP A 114 -27.57 -0.10 14.56
N VAL A 115 -27.73 0.46 13.36
CA VAL A 115 -27.62 -0.30 12.11
C VAL A 115 -26.17 -0.34 11.65
N LEU A 116 -25.41 -1.29 12.21
CA LEU A 116 -24.10 -1.72 11.70
C LEU A 116 -24.31 -2.94 10.80
N ALA A 117 -24.31 -2.74 9.48
CA ALA A 117 -24.25 -3.85 8.55
C ALA A 117 -22.79 -4.34 8.43
N PHE A 118 -22.54 -5.54 8.92
CA PHE A 118 -21.23 -6.20 8.80
C PHE A 118 -21.18 -6.98 7.49
N ASP A 119 -20.55 -6.43 6.44
CA ASP A 119 -20.11 -7.25 5.32
C ASP A 119 -18.76 -7.88 5.69
N ALA A 120 -18.81 -8.99 6.43
CA ALA A 120 -17.64 -9.81 6.68
C ALA A 120 -17.35 -10.65 5.43
N THR A 121 -16.87 -10.04 4.36
CA THR A 121 -16.25 -10.77 3.26
C THR A 121 -14.94 -11.40 3.77
N TYR A 122 -15.08 -12.62 4.31
CA TYR A 122 -14.06 -13.42 4.97
C TYR A 122 -12.91 -13.75 4.01
N ARG A 123 -11.92 -12.84 3.89
CA ARG A 123 -10.64 -13.14 3.27
C ARG A 123 -9.51 -12.73 4.20
N THR A 124 -8.99 -13.72 4.93
CA THR A 124 -7.72 -13.61 5.64
C THR A 124 -6.60 -13.23 4.66
N ASN A 125 -5.92 -12.13 4.94
CA ASN A 125 -4.64 -11.80 4.29
C ASN A 125 -3.61 -12.89 4.65
N ARG A 126 -2.56 -13.06 3.83
CA ARG A 126 -1.46 -14.05 3.96
C ARG A 126 -0.73 -14.02 5.31
N TYR A 127 -1.00 -12.99 6.13
CA TYR A 127 -0.45 -12.75 7.46
C TYR A 127 -1.43 -13.11 8.60
N CYS A 128 -2.51 -13.86 8.34
CA CYS A 128 -3.54 -14.21 9.33
C CYS A 128 -4.24 -13.03 10.03
N HIS A 129 -4.09 -11.81 9.51
CA HIS A 129 -4.81 -10.64 10.00
C HIS A 129 -6.25 -10.59 9.45
N LYS A 130 -7.21 -10.35 10.36
CA LYS A 130 -8.63 -10.19 10.03
C LYS A 130 -8.87 -8.73 9.62
N PHE A 131 -9.24 -8.52 8.36
CA PHE A 131 -9.78 -7.24 7.90
C PHE A 131 -11.30 -7.32 7.97
N ILE A 132 -11.92 -6.41 8.73
CA ILE A 132 -13.38 -6.26 8.80
C ILE A 132 -13.70 -4.93 8.13
N PHE A 133 -14.49 -4.97 7.05
CA PHE A 133 -15.00 -3.77 6.40
C PHE A 133 -16.33 -3.38 7.06
N PHE A 134 -16.46 -2.09 7.40
CA PHE A 134 -17.71 -1.53 7.89
C PHE A 134 -18.37 -0.79 6.74
N SER A 135 -19.51 -1.30 6.26
CA SER A 135 -20.35 -0.61 5.28
C SER A 135 -21.68 -0.26 5.92
N ILE A 136 -22.03 1.02 5.94
CA ILE A 136 -23.39 1.46 6.29
C ILE A 136 -24.24 1.28 5.03
N ILE A 137 -25.18 0.33 5.06
CA ILE A 137 -26.21 0.22 4.03
C ILE A 137 -27.23 1.32 4.35
N LEU A 138 -27.33 2.32 3.48
CA LEU A 138 -28.45 3.28 3.45
C LEU A 138 -29.68 2.62 2.81
#